data_AF-A0A8J6QYM0-F1
#
_entry.id   AF-A0A8J6QYM0-F1
#
_cell.length_a   1.000
_cell.length_b   1.000
_cell.length_c   1.000
_cell.angle_alpha   90.00
_cell.angle_beta   90.00
_cell.angle_gamma   90.00
#
_symmetry.space_group_name_H-M   'P 1'
#
loop_
_entity.id
_entity.type
_entity.pdbx_description
1 polymer ?
#
loop_
_entity_poly.entity_id
_entity_poly.type
_entity_poly.pdbx_seq_one_letter_code
_entity_poly.pdbx_strand_id
1 'polypeptide(L)'
;MGRSPNETCWACSLLTPAEARKLHDAAVGGDGCWQDALCHSRRSYYRKGRGQGVRRRSQIAEIVVSVPEVPYVVLHTYVDQPRQANDEVVIHAMCAELWVGNQPRAMTQPQHTFGLPPRLVKEYARQLLEALYQQYGQGKRSGFERYAHEQQHSVSQCPVRPCAYHATHLEALVLRGMEG
;
A
#
# COMPACT_ATOMS: atom_id res chain seq x y z
N MET A 1 -27.93 -37.22 -5.13
CA MET A 1 -28.37 -36.02 -4.36
C MET A 1 -28.00 -36.21 -2.90
N GLY A 2 -27.04 -35.45 -2.38
CA GLY A 2 -26.74 -35.47 -0.94
C GLY A 2 -27.88 -34.80 -0.18
N ARG A 3 -28.43 -35.46 0.83
CA ARG A 3 -29.47 -34.86 1.69
C ARG A 3 -28.90 -33.58 2.32
N SER A 4 -29.70 -32.52 2.34
CA SER A 4 -29.33 -31.28 3.02
C SER A 4 -28.99 -31.58 4.48
N PRO A 5 -27.91 -30.98 5.03
CA PRO A 5 -27.57 -31.15 6.43
C PRO A 5 -28.74 -30.67 7.29
N ASN A 6 -29.22 -31.52 8.20
CA ASN A 6 -30.18 -31.05 9.19
C ASN A 6 -29.42 -30.22 10.23
N GLU A 7 -29.71 -28.92 10.27
CA GLU A 7 -29.04 -27.94 11.13
C GLU A 7 -29.18 -28.26 12.62
N THR A 8 -30.30 -28.86 13.03
CA THR A 8 -30.52 -29.27 14.44
C THR A 8 -29.63 -30.46 14.81
N CYS A 9 -29.54 -31.47 13.94
CA CYS A 9 -28.63 -32.59 14.11
C CYS A 9 -27.16 -32.15 14.10
N TRP A 10 -26.85 -31.09 13.35
CA TRP A 10 -25.52 -30.50 13.32
C TRP A 10 -25.18 -29.78 14.63
N ALA A 11 -26.06 -28.90 15.13
CA ALA A 11 -25.85 -28.22 16.40
C ALA A 11 -25.69 -29.24 17.54
N CYS A 12 -26.52 -30.28 17.54
CA CYS A 12 -26.42 -31.41 18.47
C CYS A 12 -25.06 -32.14 18.38
N SER A 13 -24.43 -32.21 17.21
CA SER A 13 -23.14 -32.89 17.00
C SER A 13 -21.94 -32.20 17.68
N LEU A 14 -22.08 -30.91 17.99
CA LEU A 14 -21.05 -30.08 18.63
C LEU A 14 -21.03 -30.20 20.15
N LEU A 15 -22.13 -30.61 20.77
CA LEU A 15 -22.23 -30.80 22.22
C LEU A 15 -21.48 -32.06 22.69
N THR A 16 -21.42 -32.32 23.99
CA THR A 16 -21.10 -33.66 24.50
C THR A 16 -22.35 -34.56 24.44
N PRO A 17 -22.21 -35.91 24.47
CA PRO A 17 -23.36 -36.81 24.51
C PRO A 17 -24.28 -36.57 25.72
N ALA A 18 -23.71 -36.23 26.87
CA ALA A 18 -24.46 -35.97 28.10
C ALA A 18 -25.27 -34.66 27.99
N GLU A 19 -24.67 -33.59 27.48
CA GLU A 19 -25.34 -32.31 27.26
C GLU A 19 -26.46 -32.44 26.22
N ALA A 20 -26.21 -33.13 25.11
CA ALA A 20 -27.21 -33.34 24.08
C ALA A 20 -28.37 -34.21 24.58
N ARG A 21 -28.09 -35.27 25.36
CA ARG A 21 -29.15 -36.09 25.97
C ARG A 21 -30.02 -35.24 26.90
N LYS A 22 -29.41 -34.43 27.76
CA LYS A 22 -30.13 -33.56 28.71
C LYS A 22 -30.98 -32.50 28.01
N LEU A 23 -30.47 -31.90 26.94
CA LEU A 23 -31.18 -30.86 26.18
C LEU A 23 -32.47 -31.41 25.52
N HIS A 24 -32.42 -32.65 25.07
CA HIS A 24 -33.51 -33.30 24.34
C HIS A 24 -34.30 -34.29 25.20
N ASP A 25 -34.08 -34.29 26.52
CA ASP A 25 -34.79 -35.15 27.45
C ASP A 25 -36.23 -34.65 27.64
N ALA A 26 -37.20 -35.45 27.18
CA ALA A 26 -38.62 -35.14 27.29
C ALA A 26 -39.09 -34.97 28.76
N ALA A 27 -38.42 -35.64 29.71
CA ALA A 27 -38.74 -35.52 31.13
C ALA A 27 -38.38 -34.12 31.71
N VAL A 28 -37.48 -33.39 31.04
CA VAL A 28 -37.02 -32.05 31.44
C VAL A 28 -37.58 -30.96 30.51
N GLY A 29 -38.54 -31.30 29.64
CA GLY A 29 -39.16 -30.37 28.68
C GLY A 29 -38.42 -30.24 27.35
N GLY A 30 -37.52 -31.17 27.02
CA GLY A 30 -36.88 -31.28 25.71
C GLY A 30 -37.82 -31.84 24.63
N ASP A 31 -37.36 -31.79 23.37
CA ASP A 31 -38.13 -32.23 22.19
C ASP A 31 -38.21 -33.76 22.02
N GLY A 32 -37.61 -34.55 22.91
CA GLY A 32 -37.62 -36.01 22.86
C GLY A 32 -36.93 -36.60 21.63
N CYS A 33 -36.16 -35.81 20.87
CA CYS A 33 -35.61 -36.27 19.59
C CYS A 33 -34.40 -37.21 19.76
N TRP A 34 -33.85 -37.30 20.98
CA TRP A 34 -32.66 -38.10 21.28
C TRP A 34 -32.93 -39.60 21.22
N GLN A 35 -32.16 -40.31 20.39
CA GLN A 35 -32.20 -41.76 20.26
C GLN A 35 -30.80 -42.33 20.39
N ASP A 36 -30.53 -43.09 21.46
CA ASP A 36 -29.18 -43.59 21.78
C ASP A 36 -28.54 -44.40 20.64
N ALA A 37 -29.33 -45.21 19.94
CA ALA A 37 -28.85 -46.04 18.83
C ALA A 37 -28.43 -45.23 17.59
N LEU A 38 -29.09 -44.10 17.31
CA LEU A 38 -28.91 -43.35 16.05
C LEU A 38 -28.13 -42.04 16.22
N CYS A 39 -28.35 -41.34 17.32
CA CYS A 39 -27.76 -40.01 17.55
C CYS A 39 -26.23 -40.09 17.69
N HIS A 40 -25.69 -41.15 18.29
CA HIS A 40 -24.23 -41.30 18.42
C HIS A 40 -23.54 -41.36 17.04
N SER A 41 -24.05 -42.18 16.12
CA SER A 41 -23.53 -42.32 14.76
C SER A 41 -23.71 -41.06 13.92
N ARG A 42 -24.92 -40.47 13.96
CA ARG A 42 -25.23 -39.22 13.24
C ARG A 42 -24.31 -38.07 13.65
N ARG A 43 -24.07 -37.90 14.94
CA ARG A 43 -23.20 -36.83 15.46
C ARG A 43 -21.74 -37.01 15.01
N SER A 44 -21.24 -38.25 14.95
CA SER A 44 -19.92 -38.56 14.40
C SER A 44 -19.82 -38.18 12.91
N TYR A 45 -20.85 -38.52 12.13
CA TYR A 45 -20.93 -38.19 10.70
C TYR A 45 -20.89 -36.67 10.46
N TYR A 46 -21.73 -35.89 11.16
CA TYR A 46 -21.78 -34.43 11.01
C TYR A 46 -20.46 -33.75 11.40
N ARG A 47 -19.78 -34.25 12.44
CA ARG A 47 -18.48 -33.72 12.87
C ARG A 47 -17.38 -33.95 11.84
N LYS A 48 -17.37 -35.12 11.19
CA LYS A 48 -16.39 -35.47 10.13
C LYS A 48 -16.65 -34.74 8.81
N GLY A 49 -17.92 -34.53 8.45
CA GLY A 49 -18.31 -33.89 7.19
C GLY A 49 -17.78 -32.46 6.99
N ARG A 50 -17.74 -31.64 8.05
CA ARG A 50 -17.21 -30.26 7.96
C ARG A 50 -15.67 -30.21 7.95
N GLY A 51 -15.02 -31.20 8.59
CA GLY A 51 -13.55 -31.29 8.63
C GLY A 51 -12.91 -31.49 7.25
N GLN A 52 -13.59 -32.20 6.34
CA GLN A 52 -13.12 -32.37 4.96
C GLN A 52 -13.36 -31.12 4.10
N GLY A 53 -14.46 -30.39 4.31
CA GLY A 53 -14.76 -29.15 3.56
C GLY A 53 -13.83 -27.99 3.89
N VAL A 54 -13.45 -27.85 5.17
CA VAL A 54 -12.48 -26.83 5.63
C VAL A 54 -11.06 -27.13 5.13
N ARG A 55 -10.67 -28.40 5.05
CA ARG A 55 -9.37 -28.83 4.50
C ARG A 55 -9.25 -28.60 3.00
N ARG A 56 -10.35 -28.64 2.24
CA ARG A 56 -10.34 -28.36 0.79
C ARG A 56 -10.25 -26.87 0.44
N ARG A 57 -10.71 -25.97 1.32
CA ARG A 57 -10.71 -24.51 1.08
C ARG A 57 -9.39 -23.81 1.43
N SER A 58 -8.45 -24.49 2.07
CA SER A 58 -7.21 -23.91 2.61
C SER A 58 -5.96 -24.13 1.75
N GLN A 59 -6.09 -24.64 0.53
CA GLN A 59 -4.96 -24.92 -0.37
C GLN A 59 -4.97 -24.00 -1.61
N ILE A 60 -5.15 -22.70 -1.42
CA ILE A 60 -4.79 -21.75 -2.47
C ILE A 60 -3.26 -21.64 -2.41
N ALA A 61 -2.58 -22.23 -3.39
CA ALA A 61 -1.14 -22.11 -3.52
C ALA A 61 -0.80 -20.65 -3.86
N GLU A 62 0.01 -20.02 -3.01
CA GLU A 62 0.54 -18.69 -3.27
C GLU A 62 1.61 -18.78 -4.37
N ILE A 63 1.33 -18.16 -5.52
CA ILE A 63 2.27 -18.09 -6.64
C ILE A 63 2.96 -16.73 -6.55
N VAL A 64 4.26 -16.74 -6.24
CA VAL A 64 5.08 -15.53 -6.23
C VAL A 64 5.58 -15.28 -7.66
N VAL A 65 5.14 -14.18 -8.26
CA VAL A 65 5.64 -13.71 -9.57
C VAL A 65 6.65 -12.60 -9.33
N SER A 66 7.88 -12.77 -9.83
CA SER A 66 8.92 -11.75 -9.74
C SER A 66 8.58 -10.55 -10.62
N VAL A 67 8.55 -9.35 -10.04
CA VAL A 67 8.35 -8.11 -10.79
C VAL A 67 9.62 -7.79 -11.58
N PRO A 68 9.52 -7.47 -12.89
CA PRO A 68 10.68 -7.07 -13.69
C PRO A 68 11.34 -5.79 -13.15
N GLU A 69 12.67 -5.78 -13.07
CA GLU A 69 13.46 -4.62 -12.65
C GLU A 69 13.59 -3.61 -13.80
N VAL A 70 12.52 -2.84 -14.03
CA VAL A 70 12.50 -1.76 -15.01
C VAL A 70 12.84 -0.44 -14.30
N PRO A 71 13.78 0.36 -14.82
CA PRO A 71 14.03 1.70 -14.29
C PRO A 71 12.82 2.60 -14.52
N TYR A 72 12.56 3.51 -13.60
CA TYR A 72 11.60 4.60 -13.79
C TYR A 72 12.01 5.80 -12.96
N VAL A 73 11.57 6.99 -13.41
CA VAL A 73 11.93 8.25 -12.76
C VAL A 73 10.68 8.92 -12.20
N VAL A 74 10.77 9.37 -10.95
CA VAL A 74 9.75 10.16 -10.25
C VAL A 74 10.22 11.61 -10.18
N LEU A 75 9.37 12.55 -10.60
CA LEU A 75 9.63 13.98 -10.42
C LEU A 75 9.06 14.43 -9.08
N HIS A 76 9.88 15.03 -8.23
CA HIS A 76 9.43 15.67 -7.00
C HIS A 76 9.39 17.19 -7.21
N THR A 77 8.26 17.79 -6.85
CA THR A 77 8.05 19.23 -6.90
C THR A 77 7.62 19.74 -5.54
N TYR A 78 8.13 20.90 -5.15
CA TYR A 78 7.76 21.59 -3.92
C TYR A 78 6.94 22.81 -4.29
N VAL A 79 5.73 22.90 -3.78
CA VAL A 79 4.75 23.94 -4.11
C VAL A 79 4.10 24.48 -2.85
N ASP A 80 3.69 25.75 -2.89
CA ASP A 80 2.98 26.37 -1.75
C ASP A 80 1.54 25.86 -1.65
N GLN A 81 0.91 25.61 -2.80
CA GLN A 81 -0.46 25.10 -2.91
C GLN A 81 -0.51 23.89 -3.87
N PRO A 82 -1.38 22.89 -3.61
CA PRO A 82 -1.54 21.75 -4.51
C PRO A 82 -1.98 22.18 -5.91
N ARG A 83 -1.38 21.62 -6.96
CA ARG A 83 -1.70 22.01 -8.34
C ARG A 83 -3.06 21.46 -8.76
N GLN A 84 -3.94 22.33 -9.26
CA GLN A 84 -5.16 21.92 -9.97
C GLN A 84 -4.93 21.89 -11.50
N ALA A 85 -5.75 21.11 -12.20
CA ALA A 85 -5.77 21.13 -13.66
C ALA A 85 -6.23 22.53 -14.11
N ASN A 86 -5.30 23.31 -14.69
CA ASN A 86 -5.42 24.71 -15.14
C ASN A 86 -4.80 25.77 -14.23
N ASP A 87 -4.22 25.40 -13.08
CA ASP A 87 -3.57 26.38 -12.23
C ASP A 87 -2.08 26.54 -12.58
N GLU A 88 -1.63 27.79 -12.77
CA GLU A 88 -0.22 28.15 -12.97
C GLU A 88 0.51 28.22 -11.63
N VAL A 89 0.45 27.12 -10.87
CA VAL A 89 1.16 27.03 -9.59
C VAL A 89 2.66 27.10 -9.82
N VAL A 90 3.27 28.08 -9.16
CA VAL A 90 4.71 28.30 -9.17
C VAL A 90 5.40 27.15 -8.44
N ILE A 91 6.29 26.45 -9.14
CA ILE A 91 7.13 25.42 -8.53
C ILE A 91 8.28 26.13 -7.81
N HIS A 92 8.35 25.94 -6.50
CA HIS A 92 9.39 26.53 -5.65
C HIS A 92 10.73 25.83 -5.85
N ALA A 93 10.74 24.50 -5.86
CA ALA A 93 11.91 23.66 -6.09
C ALA A 93 11.52 22.34 -6.75
N MET A 94 12.49 21.68 -7.39
CA MET A 94 12.28 20.32 -7.91
C MET A 94 13.56 19.48 -7.93
N CYS A 95 13.37 18.17 -8.02
CA CYS A 95 14.39 17.15 -8.23
C CYS A 95 13.75 15.90 -8.84
N ALA A 96 14.57 15.03 -9.44
CA ALA A 96 14.14 13.75 -9.97
C ALA A 96 14.79 12.60 -9.20
N GLU A 97 14.02 11.55 -8.92
CA GLU A 97 14.47 10.34 -8.24
C GLU A 97 14.34 9.14 -9.19
N LEU A 98 15.44 8.40 -9.37
CA LEU A 98 15.51 7.19 -10.16
C LEU A 98 15.25 5.98 -9.26
N TRP A 99 14.33 5.14 -9.69
CA TRP A 99 13.99 3.86 -9.08
C TRP A 99 14.29 2.72 -10.05
N VAL A 100 14.66 1.56 -9.50
CA VAL A 100 14.76 0.30 -10.26
C VAL A 100 14.01 -0.76 -9.47
N GLY A 101 12.88 -1.22 -10.01
CA GLY A 101 11.93 -2.03 -9.24
C GLY A 101 11.42 -1.26 -8.02
N ASN A 102 11.68 -1.80 -6.82
CA ASN A 102 11.21 -1.20 -5.55
C ASN A 102 12.32 -0.50 -4.75
N GLN A 103 13.46 -0.18 -5.39
CA GLN A 103 14.59 0.45 -4.70
C GLN A 103 14.94 1.80 -5.34
N PRO A 104 15.08 2.87 -4.53
CA PRO A 104 15.63 4.13 -5.01
C PRO A 104 17.12 3.95 -5.29
N ARG A 105 17.57 4.39 -6.47
CA ARG A 105 18.95 4.25 -6.93
C ARG A 105 19.72 5.55 -6.95
N ALA A 106 19.08 6.65 -7.32
CA ALA A 106 19.72 7.95 -7.40
C ALA A 106 18.69 9.07 -7.28
N MET A 107 19.14 10.25 -6.84
CA MET A 107 18.32 11.45 -6.79
C MET A 107 19.16 12.63 -7.26
N THR A 108 18.61 13.45 -8.15
CA THR A 108 19.26 14.70 -8.55
C THR A 108 19.23 15.68 -7.39
N GLN A 109 20.25 16.54 -7.27
CA GLN A 109 20.23 17.58 -6.25
C GLN A 109 18.98 18.46 -6.38
N PRO A 110 18.19 18.66 -5.31
CA PRO A 110 17.08 19.59 -5.32
C PRO A 110 17.56 21.01 -5.58
N GLN A 111 16.88 21.72 -6.48
CA GLN A 111 17.20 23.10 -6.82
C GLN A 111 15.95 23.97 -6.75
N HIS A 112 16.13 25.20 -6.26
CA HIS A 112 15.08 26.20 -6.33
C HIS A 112 14.82 26.58 -7.79
N THR A 113 13.55 26.63 -8.14
CA THR A 113 13.07 27.09 -9.45
C THR A 113 12.23 28.35 -9.33
N PHE A 114 12.06 28.87 -8.12
CA PHE A 114 11.36 30.12 -7.85
C PHE A 114 11.99 31.27 -8.66
N GLY A 115 11.17 31.95 -9.48
CA GLY A 115 11.60 33.00 -10.40
C GLY A 115 11.87 32.55 -11.83
N LEU A 116 11.90 31.23 -12.10
CA LEU A 116 11.95 30.73 -13.48
C LEU A 116 10.56 30.78 -14.13
N PRO A 117 10.44 31.23 -15.40
CA PRO A 117 9.19 31.16 -16.13
C PRO A 117 8.78 29.70 -16.39
N PRO A 118 7.47 29.39 -16.54
CA PRO A 118 6.97 28.02 -16.69
C PRO A 118 7.65 27.21 -17.80
N ARG A 119 8.07 27.88 -18.88
CA ARG A 119 8.84 27.26 -19.96
C ARG A 119 10.19 26.70 -19.49
N LEU A 120 10.97 27.52 -18.76
CA LEU A 120 12.29 27.10 -18.26
C LEU A 120 12.16 26.04 -17.17
N VAL A 121 11.10 26.09 -16.36
CA VAL A 121 10.77 25.04 -15.38
C VAL A 121 10.55 23.69 -16.08
N LYS A 122 9.79 23.67 -17.18
CA LYS A 122 9.58 22.45 -17.99
C LYS A 122 10.86 21.97 -18.68
N GLU A 123 11.66 22.88 -19.22
CA GLU A 123 12.96 22.56 -19.82
C GLU A 123 13.92 21.98 -18.77
N TYR A 124 13.94 22.54 -17.56
CA TYR A 124 14.76 22.05 -16.45
C TYR A 124 14.36 20.63 -16.03
N ALA A 125 13.06 20.34 -15.92
CA ALA A 125 12.60 18.97 -15.69
C ALA A 125 13.15 18.01 -16.77
N ARG A 126 13.04 18.36 -18.06
CA ARG A 126 13.60 17.52 -19.13
C ARG A 126 15.12 17.30 -18.97
N GLN A 127 15.85 18.31 -18.52
CA GLN A 127 17.29 18.19 -18.24
C GLN A 127 17.58 17.24 -17.07
N LEU A 128 16.77 17.24 -16.01
CA LEU A 128 16.92 16.28 -14.90
C LEU A 128 16.75 14.83 -15.38
N LEU A 129 15.73 14.59 -16.21
CA LEU A 129 15.48 13.27 -16.79
C LEU A 129 16.62 12.84 -17.73
N GLU A 130 17.13 13.76 -18.55
CA GLU A 130 18.27 13.51 -19.43
C GLU A 130 19.56 13.22 -18.64
N ALA A 131 19.81 13.95 -17.56
CA ALA A 131 20.99 13.72 -16.70
C ALA A 131 20.98 12.30 -16.10
N LEU A 132 19.83 11.85 -15.61
CA LEU A 132 19.67 10.48 -15.11
C LEU A 132 19.83 9.45 -16.23
N TYR A 133 19.30 9.71 -17.43
CA TYR A 133 19.51 8.83 -18.59
C TYR A 133 21.00 8.73 -18.98
N GLN A 134 21.71 9.84 -19.06
CA GLN A 134 23.12 9.85 -19.44
C GLN A 134 23.98 9.07 -18.44
N GLN A 135 23.63 9.14 -17.15
CA GLN A 135 24.38 8.44 -16.10
C GLN A 135 23.98 6.97 -15.94
N TYR A 136 22.69 6.63 -16.07
CA TYR A 136 22.16 5.31 -15.71
C TYR A 136 21.48 4.54 -16.85
N GLY A 137 21.19 5.18 -17.98
CA GLY A 137 20.43 4.59 -19.08
C GLY A 137 21.19 3.50 -19.86
N GLN A 138 22.52 3.50 -19.84
CA GLN A 138 23.37 2.49 -20.52
C GLN A 138 22.98 2.26 -22.01
N GLY A 139 22.59 3.34 -22.71
CA GLY A 139 22.13 3.29 -24.10
C GLY A 139 20.70 2.78 -24.30
N LYS A 140 19.96 2.44 -23.24
CA LYS A 140 18.54 2.07 -23.27
C LYS A 140 17.70 3.21 -22.72
N ARG A 141 16.80 3.74 -23.56
CA ARG A 141 15.87 4.81 -23.18
C ARG A 141 14.71 4.34 -22.30
N SER A 142 14.44 3.02 -22.23
CA SER A 142 13.32 2.46 -21.46
C SER A 142 13.38 2.90 -20.00
N GLY A 143 12.34 3.57 -19.52
CA GLY A 143 12.26 4.08 -18.16
C GLY A 143 12.68 5.55 -18.00
N PHE A 144 13.22 6.15 -19.06
CA PHE A 144 13.71 7.53 -19.09
C PHE A 144 13.01 8.39 -20.15
N GLU A 145 11.98 7.88 -20.84
CA GLU A 145 11.26 8.64 -21.86
C GLU A 145 10.35 9.71 -21.27
N ARG A 146 9.87 9.47 -20.05
CA ARG A 146 9.00 10.37 -19.28
C ARG A 146 9.10 10.03 -17.79
N TYR A 147 8.63 10.94 -16.96
CA TYR A 147 8.37 10.62 -15.56
C TYR A 147 7.23 9.61 -15.47
N ALA A 148 7.45 8.57 -14.66
CA ALA A 148 6.41 7.59 -14.35
C ALA A 148 5.41 8.16 -13.36
N HIS A 149 5.84 9.10 -12.51
CA HIS A 149 5.02 9.74 -11.51
C HIS A 149 5.53 11.15 -11.20
N GLU A 150 4.61 12.06 -10.87
CA GLU A 150 4.91 13.39 -10.33
C GLU A 150 4.41 13.47 -8.89
N GLN A 151 5.34 13.61 -7.94
CA GLN A 151 5.02 13.77 -6.54
C GLN A 151 5.10 15.24 -6.14
N GLN A 152 4.02 15.75 -5.56
CA GLN A 152 3.95 17.11 -5.02
C GLN A 152 4.15 17.08 -3.51
N HIS A 153 4.97 18.02 -3.04
CA HIS A 153 5.28 18.24 -1.64
C HIS A 153 4.95 19.68 -1.28
N SER A 154 4.70 19.92 0.01
CA SER A 154 4.55 21.29 0.51
C SER A 154 5.88 22.03 0.46
N VAL A 155 5.86 23.34 0.20
CA VAL A 155 7.05 24.21 0.25
C VAL A 155 7.78 24.15 1.59
N SER A 156 7.05 23.92 2.68
CA SER A 156 7.60 23.71 4.03
C SER A 156 8.51 22.46 4.15
N GLN A 157 8.44 21.55 3.18
CA GLN A 157 9.26 20.35 3.10
C GLN A 157 10.46 20.53 2.18
N CYS A 158 10.66 21.74 1.61
CA CYS A 158 11.77 21.99 0.69
C CYS A 158 13.12 21.70 1.39
N PRO A 159 13.97 20.83 0.82
CA PRO A 159 15.25 20.47 1.44
C PRO A 159 16.38 21.45 1.15
N VAL A 160 16.20 22.38 0.19
CA VAL A 160 17.26 23.30 -0.26
C VAL A 160 17.54 24.36 0.79
N ARG A 161 18.82 24.68 1.05
CA ARG A 161 19.24 25.75 1.99
C ARG A 161 20.37 26.60 1.38
N PRO A 162 20.40 27.93 1.62
CA PRO A 162 19.36 28.74 2.28
C PRO A 162 18.07 28.82 1.43
N CYS A 163 16.91 28.97 2.08
CA CYS A 163 15.60 28.99 1.41
C CYS A 163 14.70 30.06 2.02
N ALA A 164 14.15 30.95 1.19
CA ALA A 164 13.32 32.08 1.61
C ALA A 164 12.11 31.69 2.47
N TYR A 165 11.55 30.51 2.24
CA TYR A 165 10.40 29.97 3.00
C TYR A 165 10.78 29.42 4.38
N HIS A 166 12.07 29.24 4.65
CA HIS A 166 12.57 28.77 5.93
C HIS A 166 13.35 29.88 6.62
N ALA A 167 12.68 30.66 7.47
CA ALA A 167 13.22 31.83 8.18
C ALA A 167 14.53 31.59 8.95
N THR A 168 14.90 30.33 9.21
CA THR A 168 16.17 29.90 9.84
C THR A 168 17.44 30.55 9.27
N HIS A 169 17.48 30.92 7.98
CA HIS A 169 18.67 31.56 7.39
C HIS A 169 18.71 33.09 7.60
N LEU A 170 17.57 33.72 7.90
CA LEU A 170 17.50 35.16 8.22
C LEU A 170 18.00 35.43 9.63
N GLU A 171 17.70 34.55 10.59
CA GLU A 171 18.18 34.67 11.98
C GLU A 171 19.70 34.50 12.08
N ALA A 172 20.30 33.61 11.28
CA ALA A 172 21.74 33.41 11.22
C ALA A 172 22.51 34.64 10.69
N LEU A 173 21.88 35.46 9.84
CA LEU A 173 22.46 36.70 9.33
C LEU A 173 22.36 37.84 10.35
N VAL A 174 21.30 37.89 11.16
CA VAL A 174 21.14 38.88 12.23
C VAL A 174 22.20 38.69 13.32
N LEU A 175 22.47 37.45 13.73
CA LEU A 175 23.48 37.16 14.76
C LEU A 175 24.92 37.47 14.28
N ARG A 176 25.22 37.32 12.99
CA ARG A 176 26.53 37.68 12.41
C ARG A 176 26.70 39.17 12.16
N GLY A 177 25.62 39.95 12.17
CA GLY A 177 25.65 41.41 12.00
C GLY A 177 25.81 42.20 13.30
N MET A 178 25.81 41.53 14.47
CA MET A 178 25.98 42.15 15.79
C MET A 178 27.40 42.00 16.36
N GLU A 179 28.32 41.37 15.63
CA GLU A 179 29.75 41.24 15.99
C GLU A 179 30.67 42.14 15.14
N GLY A 180 30.10 43.11 14.40
CA GLY A 180 30.82 44.06 13.54
C GLY A 180 30.74 45.49 14.03
#